data_AF-A0AA96DNN5-F1
#
_entry.id   AF-A0AA96DNN5-F1
#
_cell.length_a   1.000
_cell.length_b   1.000
_cell.length_c   1.000
_cell.angle_alpha   90.00
_cell.angle_beta   90.00
_cell.angle_gamma   90.00
#
_symmetry.space_group_name_H-M   'P 1'
#
loop_
_entity.id
_entity.type
_entity.pdbx_description
1 polymer ?
#
loop_
_entity_poly.entity_id
_entity_poly.type
_entity_poly.pdbx_seq_one_letter_code
_entity_poly.pdbx_strand_id
1 'polypeptide(L)'
;MIVYKYDTQTKEYIEDLKINEAYGTNLLFTTTIKPLAKKDGFAVCFNGAKWEYVEDFRNTVVYSKETKQESKISYLGKIKDDITTLKPEQFDKWDYKTNSWVCDEVEKEKARVKNINSYTQSFIYSKYPQPKQSSANLGVYDEAYKNEMVAFIRRIVDLSNKAIENNTSFEDFKAMLNE
;
A
#
# COMPACT_ATOMS: atom_id res chain seq x y z
N MET A 1 -35.20 -23.69 31.83
CA MET A 1 -33.73 -23.64 31.82
C MET A 1 -33.21 -22.53 30.89
N ILE A 2 -31.96 -22.10 31.04
CA ILE A 2 -31.28 -21.18 30.11
C ILE A 2 -30.31 -21.97 29.25
N VAL A 3 -30.29 -21.69 27.95
CA VAL A 3 -29.28 -22.17 27.00
C VAL A 3 -28.69 -20.98 26.24
N TYR A 4 -27.49 -21.14 25.71
CA TYR A 4 -26.72 -20.07 25.08
C TYR A 4 -26.56 -20.36 23.61
N LYS A 5 -27.03 -19.44 22.77
CA LYS A 5 -26.98 -19.56 21.31
C LYS A 5 -25.66 -19.04 20.78
N TYR A 6 -25.13 -19.69 19.76
CA TYR A 6 -23.93 -19.25 19.04
C TYR A 6 -24.12 -19.25 17.53
N ASP A 7 -23.33 -18.43 16.84
CA ASP A 7 -23.31 -18.32 15.39
C ASP A 7 -22.80 -19.60 14.73
N THR A 8 -23.37 -20.01 13.61
CA THR A 8 -23.01 -21.28 12.98
C THR A 8 -21.66 -21.24 12.27
N GLN A 9 -21.20 -20.06 11.86
CA GLN A 9 -19.96 -19.85 11.12
C GLN A 9 -18.83 -19.39 12.04
N THR A 10 -19.01 -18.28 12.76
CA THR A 10 -17.97 -17.69 13.62
C THR A 10 -17.92 -18.32 15.00
N LYS A 11 -18.95 -19.09 15.36
CA LYS A 11 -19.15 -19.69 16.69
C LYS A 11 -19.31 -18.67 17.81
N GLU A 12 -19.47 -17.40 17.47
CA GLU A 12 -19.63 -16.32 18.44
C GLU A 12 -20.92 -16.48 19.25
N TYR A 13 -20.85 -16.17 20.54
CA TYR A 13 -22.05 -16.04 21.37
C TYR A 13 -23.00 -14.97 20.80
N ILE A 14 -24.30 -15.30 20.72
CA ILE A 14 -25.35 -14.42 20.22
C ILE A 14 -26.23 -13.90 21.36
N GLU A 15 -26.89 -14.82 22.08
CA GLU A 15 -27.90 -14.47 23.07
C GLU A 15 -28.18 -15.62 24.06
N ASP A 16 -28.75 -15.24 25.20
CA ASP A 16 -29.32 -16.15 26.18
C ASP A 16 -30.76 -16.51 25.77
N LEU A 17 -31.08 -17.80 25.71
CA LEU A 17 -32.42 -18.29 25.44
C LEU A 17 -33.00 -18.97 26.67
N LYS A 18 -34.18 -18.51 27.10
CA LYS A 18 -34.96 -19.18 28.14
C LYS A 18 -35.90 -20.19 27.50
N ILE A 19 -35.71 -21.47 27.83
CA ILE A 19 -36.48 -22.58 27.25
C ILE A 19 -37.21 -23.37 28.33
N ASN A 20 -38.37 -23.94 27.96
CA ASN A 20 -39.09 -24.86 28.83
C ASN A 20 -38.30 -26.17 28.94
N GLU A 21 -38.16 -26.70 30.16
CA GLU A 21 -37.42 -27.93 30.48
C GLU A 21 -37.88 -29.13 29.65
N ALA A 22 -39.16 -29.16 29.25
CA ALA A 22 -39.70 -30.21 28.38
C ALA A 22 -39.06 -30.28 26.98
N TYR A 23 -38.47 -29.18 26.48
CA TYR A 23 -37.78 -29.17 25.17
C TYR A 23 -36.33 -29.67 25.26
N GLY A 24 -35.77 -29.80 26.46
CA GLY A 24 -34.40 -30.30 26.69
C GLY A 24 -33.32 -29.53 25.92
N THR A 25 -32.27 -30.24 25.47
CA THR A 25 -31.12 -29.70 24.71
C THR A 25 -31.27 -29.81 23.18
N ASN A 26 -32.49 -30.03 22.67
CA ASN A 26 -32.73 -30.31 21.24
C ASN A 26 -32.67 -29.07 20.31
N LEU A 27 -32.26 -27.91 20.82
CA LEU A 27 -32.08 -26.72 20.02
C LEU A 27 -30.69 -26.70 19.39
N LEU A 28 -30.66 -26.74 18.06
CA LEU A 28 -29.44 -26.65 17.29
C LEU A 28 -28.69 -25.34 17.59
N PHE A 29 -27.36 -25.42 17.60
CA PHE A 29 -26.48 -24.27 17.80
C PHE A 29 -26.66 -23.59 19.17
N THR A 30 -26.95 -24.40 20.19
CA THR A 30 -27.03 -23.98 21.58
C THR A 30 -26.14 -24.85 22.49
N THR A 31 -25.80 -24.32 23.66
CA THR A 31 -25.10 -25.04 24.73
C THR A 31 -25.64 -24.65 26.10
N THR A 32 -25.55 -25.54 27.08
CA THR A 32 -25.89 -25.22 28.49
C THR A 32 -24.71 -24.61 29.25
N ILE A 33 -23.52 -24.60 28.65
CA ILE A 33 -22.31 -24.04 29.25
C ILE A 33 -22.41 -22.52 29.16
N LYS A 34 -22.24 -21.83 30.29
CA LYS A 34 -22.30 -20.36 30.34
C LYS A 34 -21.14 -19.72 29.55
N PRO A 35 -21.40 -18.71 28.69
CA PRO A 35 -20.36 -18.00 27.96
C PRO A 35 -19.44 -17.24 28.90
N LEU A 36 -18.22 -17.01 28.42
CA LEU A 36 -17.26 -16.14 29.07
C LEU A 36 -17.78 -14.69 29.06
N ALA A 37 -17.33 -13.90 30.04
CA ALA A 37 -17.61 -12.47 30.03
C ALA A 37 -16.99 -11.79 28.80
N LYS A 38 -17.60 -10.70 28.33
CA LYS A 38 -17.02 -9.91 27.24
C LYS A 38 -15.64 -9.38 27.64
N LYS A 39 -14.69 -9.45 26.71
CA LYS A 39 -13.32 -8.95 26.86
C LYS A 39 -12.95 -8.15 25.62
N ASP A 40 -12.45 -6.93 25.80
CA ASP A 40 -12.06 -6.06 24.68
C ASP A 40 -10.95 -6.69 23.83
N GLY A 41 -11.11 -6.61 22.50
CA GLY A 41 -10.21 -7.23 21.53
C GLY A 41 -10.39 -8.75 21.36
N PHE A 42 -11.44 -9.33 21.95
CA PHE A 42 -11.74 -10.76 21.80
C PHE A 42 -13.23 -11.01 21.54
N ALA A 43 -13.50 -11.97 20.68
CA ALA A 43 -14.80 -12.61 20.54
C ALA A 43 -14.89 -13.84 21.47
N VAL A 44 -16.09 -14.13 21.97
CA VAL A 44 -16.36 -15.32 22.79
C VAL A 44 -16.97 -16.38 21.89
N CYS A 45 -16.19 -17.42 21.56
CA CYS A 45 -16.57 -18.45 20.60
C CYS A 45 -16.75 -19.82 21.25
N PHE A 46 -17.70 -20.62 20.76
CA PHE A 46 -17.91 -21.99 21.24
C PHE A 46 -17.21 -23.01 20.35
N ASN A 47 -16.26 -23.76 20.90
CA ASN A 47 -15.49 -24.76 20.14
C ASN A 47 -16.13 -26.16 20.09
N GLY A 48 -17.37 -26.29 20.57
CA GLY A 48 -18.09 -27.56 20.69
C GLY A 48 -18.04 -28.18 22.08
N ALA A 49 -17.05 -27.83 22.90
CA ALA A 49 -16.91 -28.33 24.27
C ALA A 49 -16.92 -27.22 25.33
N LYS A 50 -16.39 -26.03 25.02
CA LYS A 50 -16.32 -24.89 25.92
C LYS A 50 -16.28 -23.57 25.15
N TRP A 51 -16.47 -22.48 25.88
CA TRP A 51 -16.25 -21.14 25.37
C TRP A 51 -14.77 -20.76 25.47
N GLU A 52 -14.28 -20.03 24.48
CA GLU A 52 -12.91 -19.53 24.42
C GLU A 52 -12.87 -18.09 23.91
N TYR A 53 -11.81 -17.39 24.25
CA TYR A 53 -11.51 -16.08 23.69
C TYR A 53 -10.74 -16.26 22.39
N VAL A 54 -11.30 -15.77 21.30
CA VAL A 54 -10.64 -15.69 19.99
C VAL A 54 -10.33 -14.22 19.73
N GLU A 55 -9.10 -13.91 19.35
CA GLU A 55 -8.69 -12.52 19.06
C GLU A 55 -9.60 -11.91 17.99
N ASP A 56 -10.03 -10.68 18.20
CA ASP A 56 -10.90 -9.96 17.28
C ASP A 56 -10.21 -8.70 16.79
N PHE A 57 -9.52 -8.84 15.66
CA PHE A 57 -8.90 -7.73 14.94
C PHE A 57 -9.76 -7.23 13.79
N ARG A 58 -11.05 -7.61 13.70
CA ARG A 58 -11.91 -7.21 12.59
C ARG A 58 -11.95 -5.68 12.44
N ASN A 59 -12.06 -5.20 11.22
CA ASN A 59 -12.01 -3.79 10.83
C ASN A 59 -10.65 -3.09 11.07
N THR A 60 -9.65 -3.78 11.62
CA THR A 60 -8.27 -3.26 11.69
C THR A 60 -7.70 -3.14 10.30
N VAL A 61 -7.12 -1.97 9.99
CA VAL A 61 -6.44 -1.71 8.72
C VAL A 61 -5.10 -2.44 8.72
N VAL A 62 -4.86 -3.19 7.65
CA VAL A 62 -3.66 -4.01 7.44
C VAL A 62 -3.19 -3.88 5.99
N TYR A 63 -1.91 -4.19 5.78
CA TYR A 63 -1.24 -4.09 4.50
C TYR A 63 -0.65 -5.45 4.13
N SER A 64 -0.79 -5.85 2.87
CA SER A 64 -0.07 -7.02 2.34
C SER A 64 1.43 -6.76 2.37
N LYS A 65 2.21 -7.67 2.95
CA LYS A 65 3.69 -7.60 2.98
C LYS A 65 4.30 -7.71 1.57
N GLU A 66 3.57 -8.27 0.62
CA GLU A 66 4.01 -8.43 -0.77
C GLU A 66 3.59 -7.25 -1.66
N THR A 67 2.30 -6.91 -1.66
CA THR A 67 1.73 -5.97 -2.64
C THR A 67 1.52 -4.56 -2.08
N LYS A 68 1.71 -4.36 -0.76
CA LYS A 68 1.41 -3.13 -0.03
C LYS A 68 -0.07 -2.74 -0.01
N GLN A 69 -0.95 -3.58 -0.55
CA GLN A 69 -2.37 -3.27 -0.65
C GLN A 69 -2.99 -3.18 0.74
N GLU A 70 -3.74 -2.09 0.95
CA GLU A 70 -4.52 -1.86 2.16
C GLU A 70 -5.79 -2.72 2.14
N SER A 71 -6.11 -3.33 3.28
CA SER A 71 -7.36 -4.05 3.50
C SER A 71 -7.77 -3.99 4.97
N LYS A 72 -8.96 -4.49 5.28
CA LYS A 72 -9.44 -4.66 6.65
C LYS A 72 -9.59 -6.14 6.97
N ILE A 73 -9.22 -6.52 8.18
CA ILE A 73 -9.47 -7.88 8.68
C ILE A 73 -10.99 -8.11 8.76
N SER A 74 -11.44 -9.25 8.24
CA SER A 74 -12.85 -9.69 8.27
C SER A 74 -13.04 -11.01 9.01
N TYR A 75 -11.98 -11.58 9.57
CA TYR A 75 -11.98 -12.88 10.25
C TYR A 75 -11.58 -12.73 11.72
N LEU A 76 -11.93 -13.75 12.51
CA LEU A 76 -11.48 -13.90 13.89
C LEU A 76 -10.17 -14.68 13.97
N GLY A 77 -9.39 -14.38 15.00
CA GLY A 77 -8.12 -15.02 15.31
C GLY A 77 -6.93 -14.12 15.00
N LYS A 78 -5.75 -14.73 15.08
CA LYS A 78 -4.46 -14.07 14.87
C LYS A 78 -4.39 -13.42 13.50
N ILE A 79 -3.78 -12.24 13.44
CA ILE A 79 -3.37 -11.61 12.19
C ILE A 79 -2.46 -12.59 11.43
N LYS A 80 -2.82 -12.90 10.19
CA LYS A 80 -2.05 -13.79 9.32
C LYS A 80 -0.66 -13.21 9.05
N ASP A 81 0.31 -14.09 8.82
CA ASP A 81 1.71 -13.68 8.63
C ASP A 81 1.98 -13.00 7.27
N ASP A 82 1.06 -13.05 6.32
CA ASP A 82 1.19 -12.38 5.01
C ASP A 82 0.84 -10.87 5.06
N ILE A 83 0.30 -10.41 6.19
CA ILE A 83 -0.16 -9.04 6.38
C ILE A 83 0.47 -8.40 7.63
N THR A 84 0.47 -7.07 7.66
CA THR A 84 1.03 -6.26 8.75
C THR A 84 0.14 -5.05 9.04
N THR A 85 0.14 -4.57 10.28
CA THR A 85 -0.51 -3.29 10.64
C THR A 85 0.39 -2.08 10.35
N LEU A 86 1.66 -2.32 10.02
CA LEU A 86 2.60 -1.26 9.66
C LEU A 86 2.29 -0.75 8.25
N LYS A 87 2.14 0.56 8.10
CA LYS A 87 1.88 1.19 6.80
C LYS A 87 3.17 1.29 5.97
N PRO A 88 3.17 0.82 4.71
CA PRO A 88 4.31 0.98 3.81
C PRO A 88 4.39 2.40 3.22
N GLU A 89 5.61 2.82 2.91
CA GLU A 89 5.88 3.91 1.98
C GLU A 89 6.00 3.42 0.53
N GLN A 90 6.03 4.38 -0.41
CA GLN A 90 6.00 4.13 -1.85
C GLN A 90 7.08 3.14 -2.31
N PHE A 91 8.30 3.28 -1.79
CA PHE A 91 9.46 2.48 -2.21
C PHE A 91 9.81 1.35 -1.24
N ASP A 92 9.01 1.12 -0.20
CA ASP A 92 9.34 0.11 0.79
C ASP A 92 9.27 -1.33 0.25
N LYS A 93 10.03 -2.23 0.86
CA LYS A 93 9.89 -3.67 0.73
C LYS A 93 9.87 -4.28 2.13
N TRP A 94 9.11 -5.35 2.29
CA TRP A 94 9.03 -6.01 3.59
C TRP A 94 10.32 -6.79 3.86
N ASP A 95 11.00 -6.48 4.96
CA ASP A 95 12.11 -7.27 5.46
C ASP A 95 11.60 -8.26 6.51
N TYR A 96 11.60 -9.55 6.15
CA TYR A 96 11.17 -10.63 7.03
C TYR A 96 12.13 -10.89 8.21
N LYS A 97 13.38 -10.41 8.16
CA LYS A 97 14.35 -10.54 9.26
C LYS A 97 14.09 -9.54 10.36
N THR A 98 13.79 -8.28 10.00
CA THR A 98 13.47 -7.21 10.96
C THR A 98 11.97 -7.08 11.23
N ASN A 99 11.14 -7.77 10.44
CA ASN A 99 9.69 -7.72 10.46
C ASN A 99 9.17 -6.28 10.31
N SER A 100 9.78 -5.53 9.39
CA SER A 100 9.50 -4.12 9.14
C SER A 100 9.61 -3.77 7.65
N TRP A 101 9.01 -2.65 7.27
CA TRP A 101 9.25 -2.03 5.97
C TRP A 101 10.65 -1.43 5.91
N VAL A 102 11.34 -1.59 4.77
CA VAL A 102 12.65 -1.00 4.50
C VAL A 102 12.62 -0.38 3.10
N CYS A 103 13.13 0.85 2.97
CA CYS A 103 13.15 1.56 1.69
C CYS A 103 14.02 0.84 0.66
N ASP A 104 13.47 0.57 -0.53
CA ASP A 104 14.26 0.14 -1.67
C ASP A 104 14.92 1.36 -2.33
N GLU A 105 16.13 1.68 -1.86
CA GLU A 105 16.92 2.81 -2.37
C GLU A 105 17.23 2.66 -3.87
N VAL A 106 17.32 1.43 -4.41
CA VAL A 106 17.59 1.19 -5.83
C VAL A 106 16.38 1.57 -6.67
N GLU A 107 15.18 1.14 -6.29
CA GLU A 107 13.95 1.50 -7.01
C GLU A 107 13.60 2.99 -6.84
N LYS A 108 13.85 3.55 -5.67
CA LYS A 108 13.70 4.99 -5.41
C LYS A 108 14.62 5.82 -6.31
N GLU A 109 15.89 5.43 -6.41
CA GLU A 109 16.86 6.12 -7.28
C GLU A 109 16.49 5.97 -8.77
N LYS A 110 16.10 4.77 -9.21
CA LYS A 110 15.60 4.57 -10.58
C LYS A 110 14.41 5.47 -10.89
N ALA A 111 13.46 5.61 -9.96
CA ALA A 111 12.32 6.49 -10.12
C ALA A 111 12.72 7.96 -10.20
N ARG A 112 13.66 8.42 -9.35
CA ARG A 112 14.21 9.78 -9.39
C ARG A 112 14.85 10.09 -10.75
N VAL A 113 15.76 9.23 -11.21
CA VAL A 113 16.45 9.39 -12.50
C VAL A 113 15.47 9.37 -13.66
N LYS A 114 14.48 8.47 -13.64
CA LYS A 114 13.43 8.41 -14.66
C LYS A 114 12.64 9.71 -14.71
N ASN A 115 12.21 10.25 -13.56
CA ASN A 115 11.45 11.48 -13.49
C ASN A 115 12.24 12.68 -14.03
N ILE A 116 13.52 12.81 -13.64
CA ILE A 116 14.42 13.83 -14.17
C ILE A 116 14.50 13.72 -15.70
N ASN A 117 14.83 12.54 -16.23
CA ASN A 117 14.97 12.32 -17.67
C ASN A 117 13.67 12.60 -18.44
N SER A 118 12.52 12.15 -17.93
CA SER A 118 11.22 12.42 -18.55
C SER A 118 10.91 13.92 -18.57
N TYR A 119 11.17 14.64 -17.47
CA TYR A 119 10.93 16.08 -17.42
C TYR A 119 11.88 16.86 -18.33
N THR A 120 13.17 16.49 -18.38
CA THR A 120 14.17 17.03 -19.32
C THR A 120 13.66 16.97 -20.76
N GLN A 121 13.13 15.81 -21.19
CA GLN A 121 12.57 15.65 -22.53
C GLN A 121 11.34 16.53 -22.76
N SER A 122 10.40 16.56 -21.81
CA SER A 122 9.22 17.42 -21.90
C SER A 122 9.58 18.91 -21.97
N PHE A 123 10.58 19.35 -21.20
CA PHE A 123 11.06 20.73 -21.20
C PHE A 123 11.75 21.10 -22.51
N ILE A 124 12.53 20.19 -23.09
CA ILE A 124 13.12 20.40 -24.43
C ILE A 124 12.02 20.54 -25.48
N TYR A 125 11.01 19.66 -25.45
CA TYR A 125 9.92 19.68 -26.43
C TYR A 125 9.00 20.89 -26.32
N SER A 126 8.89 21.51 -25.15
CA SER A 126 8.09 22.72 -24.99
C SER A 126 8.65 23.88 -25.80
N LYS A 127 9.99 24.03 -25.87
CA LYS A 127 10.66 25.06 -26.67
C LYS A 127 10.93 24.59 -28.11
N TYR A 128 11.43 23.38 -28.28
CA TYR A 128 11.78 22.78 -29.57
C TYR A 128 11.09 21.44 -29.74
N PRO A 129 9.86 21.40 -30.27
CA PRO A 129 9.16 20.14 -30.55
C PRO A 129 9.94 19.24 -31.51
N GLN A 130 9.71 17.93 -31.43
CA GLN A 130 10.37 16.91 -32.27
C GLN A 130 10.49 17.26 -33.77
N PRO A 131 9.44 17.78 -34.45
CA PRO A 131 9.57 18.18 -35.85
C PRO A 131 10.65 19.23 -36.12
N LYS A 132 10.90 20.16 -35.18
CA LYS A 132 11.95 21.18 -35.33
C LYS A 132 13.36 20.62 -35.15
N GLN A 133 13.48 19.48 -34.47
CA GLN A 133 14.76 18.79 -34.23
C GLN A 133 15.14 17.84 -35.37
N SER A 134 14.15 17.44 -36.20
CA SER A 134 14.36 16.48 -37.29
C SER A 134 15.33 17.00 -38.34
N SER A 135 16.31 16.17 -38.71
CA SER A 135 17.28 16.47 -39.77
C SER A 135 16.62 16.78 -41.12
N ALA A 136 15.45 16.21 -41.40
CA ALA A 136 14.66 16.51 -42.59
C ALA A 136 14.18 17.97 -42.62
N ASN A 137 13.92 18.56 -41.45
CA ASN A 137 13.43 19.95 -41.32
C ASN A 137 14.56 20.94 -41.01
N LEU A 138 15.75 20.45 -40.61
CA LEU A 138 16.91 21.31 -40.35
C LEU A 138 17.30 22.14 -41.58
N GLY A 139 17.10 21.65 -42.80
CA GLY A 139 17.36 22.43 -44.02
C GLY A 139 16.55 23.72 -44.14
N VAL A 140 15.45 23.86 -43.40
CA VAL A 140 14.53 25.01 -43.43
C VAL A 140 15.00 26.15 -42.52
N TYR A 141 15.87 25.86 -41.54
CA TYR A 141 16.32 26.84 -40.55
C TYR A 141 17.71 27.38 -40.87
N ASP A 142 17.94 28.66 -40.54
CA ASP A 142 19.25 29.27 -40.62
C ASP A 142 20.24 28.69 -39.58
N GLU A 143 21.52 29.04 -39.73
CA GLU A 143 22.58 28.56 -38.86
C GLU A 143 22.48 29.11 -37.44
N ALA A 144 22.00 30.35 -37.29
CA ALA A 144 21.80 30.97 -35.97
C ALA A 144 20.77 30.21 -35.14
N TYR A 145 19.62 29.87 -35.73
CA TYR A 145 18.56 29.09 -35.11
C TYR A 145 19.03 27.69 -34.71
N LYS A 146 19.75 27.01 -35.61
CA LYS A 146 20.33 25.68 -35.33
C LYS A 146 21.28 25.72 -34.13
N ASN A 147 22.16 26.72 -34.10
CA ASN A 147 23.12 26.89 -33.03
C ASN A 147 22.43 27.21 -31.70
N GLU A 148 21.40 28.06 -31.68
CA GLU A 148 20.61 28.33 -30.49
C GLU A 148 19.91 27.06 -29.97
N MET A 149 19.28 26.29 -30.86
CA MET A 149 18.60 25.05 -30.50
C MET A 149 19.57 24.03 -29.90
N VAL A 150 20.72 23.80 -30.55
CA VAL A 150 21.73 22.86 -30.07
C VAL A 150 22.31 23.31 -28.73
N ALA A 151 22.61 24.61 -28.57
CA ALA A 151 23.11 25.16 -27.31
C ALA A 151 22.09 25.00 -26.17
N PHE A 152 20.81 25.27 -26.45
CA PHE A 152 19.73 25.07 -25.49
C PHE A 152 19.61 23.60 -25.08
N ILE A 153 19.46 22.68 -26.05
CA ILE A 153 19.31 21.24 -25.76
C ILE A 153 20.51 20.74 -24.95
N ARG A 154 21.74 21.11 -25.34
CA ARG A 154 22.95 20.73 -24.61
C ARG A 154 22.94 21.22 -23.17
N ARG A 155 22.63 22.52 -22.94
CA ARG A 155 22.54 23.09 -21.59
C ARG A 155 21.57 22.28 -20.70
N ILE A 156 20.39 21.96 -21.21
CA ILE A 156 19.35 21.28 -20.43
C ILE A 156 19.75 19.83 -20.13
N VAL A 157 20.34 19.12 -21.09
CA VAL A 157 20.87 17.76 -20.89
C VAL A 157 22.03 17.75 -19.88
N ASP A 158 22.96 18.70 -19.97
CA ASP A 158 24.09 18.80 -19.05
C ASP A 158 23.62 19.09 -17.61
N LEU A 159 22.60 19.95 -17.44
CA LEU A 159 21.97 20.20 -16.14
C LEU A 159 21.32 18.93 -15.59
N SER A 160 20.61 18.17 -16.42
CA SER A 160 19.99 16.89 -16.06
C SER A 160 21.02 15.87 -15.58
N ASN A 161 22.13 15.73 -16.31
CA ASN A 161 23.21 14.80 -15.93
C ASN A 161 23.85 15.18 -14.60
N LYS A 162 24.16 16.47 -14.40
CA LYS A 162 24.70 16.98 -13.13
C LYS A 162 23.72 16.79 -11.96
N ALA A 163 22.43 16.99 -12.19
CA ALA A 163 21.41 16.77 -11.16
C ALA A 163 21.31 15.28 -10.77
N ILE A 164 21.50 14.37 -11.72
CA ILE A 164 21.57 12.93 -11.44
C ILE A 164 22.82 12.61 -10.62
N GLU A 165 24.00 13.05 -11.05
CA GLU A 165 25.28 12.81 -10.37
C GLU A 165 25.33 13.38 -8.94
N ASN A 166 24.76 14.56 -8.72
CA ASN A 166 24.74 15.23 -7.42
C ASN A 166 23.60 14.77 -6.49
N ASN A 167 22.82 13.76 -6.88
CA ASN A 167 21.63 13.32 -6.14
C ASN A 167 20.61 14.44 -5.89
N THR A 168 20.54 15.43 -6.78
CA THR A 168 19.57 16.53 -6.71
C THR A 168 18.15 15.99 -6.75
N SER A 169 17.26 16.51 -5.90
CA SER A 169 15.88 16.06 -5.90
C SER A 169 15.19 16.44 -7.21
N PHE A 170 14.13 15.71 -7.56
CA PHE A 170 13.35 16.04 -8.76
C PHE A 170 12.74 17.45 -8.68
N GLU A 171 12.35 17.90 -7.48
CA GLU A 171 11.79 19.23 -7.26
C GLU A 171 12.84 20.33 -7.46
N ASP A 172 14.04 20.15 -6.90
CA ASP A 172 15.14 21.11 -7.06
C ASP A 172 15.59 21.20 -8.52
N PHE A 173 15.65 20.07 -9.23
CA PHE A 173 15.95 20.05 -10.65
C PHE A 173 14.93 20.86 -11.48
N LYS A 174 13.63 20.73 -11.18
CA LYS A 174 12.61 21.56 -11.82
C LYS A 174 12.82 23.05 -11.53
N ALA A 175 13.20 23.42 -10.31
CA ALA A 175 13.52 24.81 -9.98
C ALA A 175 14.69 25.34 -10.83
N MET A 176 15.79 24.58 -10.92
CA MET A 176 16.98 24.94 -11.71
C MET A 176 16.70 25.17 -13.20
N LEU A 177 15.70 24.49 -13.77
CA LEU A 177 15.33 24.67 -15.18
C LEU A 177 14.47 25.91 -15.45
N ASN A 178 13.81 26.43 -14.43
CA ASN A 178 12.91 27.59 -14.53
C ASN A 178 13.60 28.92 -14.12
N GLU A 179 14.87 28.87 -13.72
CA GLU A 179 15.76 30.03 -13.47
C GLU A 179 16.51 30.48 -14.74
#